data_AF-A0A2P4YSY4-F1
#
_entry.id   AF-A0A2P4YSY4-F1
#
_cell.length_a   1.000
_cell.length_b   1.000
_cell.length_c   1.000
_cell.angle_alpha   90.00
_cell.angle_beta   90.00
_cell.angle_gamma   90.00
#
_symmetry.space_group_name_H-M   'P 1'
#
loop_
_entity.id
_entity.type
_entity.pdbx_description
1 polymer ?
#
loop_
_entity_poly.entity_id
_entity_poly.type
_entity_poly.pdbx_seq_one_letter_code
_entity_poly.pdbx_strand_id
1 'polypeptide(L)'
;MLTTALENVYNIGPGVAAILVANIPDTINLDYLGIHNNIEHDASLAHTDAYYGHDPMTVNSSLALTAEPLKGSDGLFIFKIVAGSRKDRGKTCNAENPQCSYGVKAQSLAFLEASVLLMALGTGDTITVDHARSFIVNEKIPDDYTRPKSTVGTVALLARAAVLKAESLA
;
A
#
# COMPACT_ATOMS: atom_id res chain seq x y z
N MET A 1 -21.36 1.63 -0.81
CA MET A 1 -20.82 2.73 0.02
C MET A 1 -19.31 2.82 -0.08
N LEU A 2 -18.54 1.74 0.16
CA LEU A 2 -17.08 1.77 0.07
C LEU A 2 -16.55 2.03 -1.36
N THR A 3 -17.09 1.33 -2.37
CA THR A 3 -16.73 1.57 -3.78
C THR A 3 -16.99 3.01 -4.21
N THR A 4 -18.15 3.55 -3.87
CA THR A 4 -18.51 4.95 -4.13
C THR A 4 -17.55 5.94 -3.49
N ALA A 5 -17.08 5.67 -2.26
CA ALA A 5 -16.09 6.52 -1.59
C ALA A 5 -14.74 6.46 -2.32
N LEU A 6 -14.28 5.25 -2.70
CA LEU A 6 -13.04 5.06 -3.46
C LEU A 6 -13.08 5.82 -4.79
N GLU A 7 -14.19 5.70 -5.53
CA GLU A 7 -14.40 6.34 -6.82
C GLU A 7 -14.43 7.87 -6.70
N ASN A 8 -15.21 8.40 -5.76
CA ASN A 8 -15.44 9.84 -5.66
C ASN A 8 -14.25 10.61 -5.05
N VAL A 9 -13.62 10.05 -4.02
CA VAL A 9 -12.53 10.72 -3.30
C VAL A 9 -11.21 10.58 -4.06
N TYR A 10 -10.90 9.37 -4.53
CA TYR A 10 -9.58 9.06 -5.10
C TYR A 10 -9.54 8.95 -6.63
N ASN A 11 -10.67 9.21 -7.31
CA ASN A 11 -10.82 8.98 -8.75
C ASN A 11 -10.42 7.56 -9.17
N ILE A 12 -10.70 6.59 -8.30
CA ILE A 12 -10.48 5.17 -8.58
C ILE A 12 -11.56 4.70 -9.55
N GLY A 13 -11.19 3.99 -10.61
CA GLY A 13 -12.17 3.45 -11.55
C GLY A 13 -12.97 2.30 -10.93
N PRO A 14 -14.21 2.04 -11.39
CA PRO A 14 -15.08 1.02 -10.80
C PRO A 14 -14.47 -0.39 -10.85
N GLY A 15 -13.70 -0.70 -11.89
CA GLY A 15 -12.98 -1.98 -11.97
C GLY A 15 -11.87 -2.13 -10.93
N VAL A 16 -11.21 -1.04 -10.54
CA VAL A 16 -10.22 -1.06 -9.44
C VAL A 16 -10.93 -1.13 -8.10
N ALA A 17 -11.99 -0.33 -7.91
CA ALA A 17 -12.79 -0.38 -6.68
C ALA A 17 -13.32 -1.81 -6.44
N ALA A 18 -13.83 -2.48 -7.48
CA ALA A 18 -14.27 -3.88 -7.40
C ALA A 18 -13.15 -4.84 -6.97
N ILE A 19 -11.92 -4.66 -7.46
CA ILE A 19 -10.77 -5.48 -7.04
C ILE A 19 -10.46 -5.27 -5.55
N LEU A 20 -10.44 -4.01 -5.10
CA LEU A 20 -10.08 -3.68 -3.71
C LEU A 20 -11.09 -4.20 -2.69
N VAL A 21 -12.36 -4.31 -3.07
CA VAL A 21 -13.43 -4.78 -2.18
C VAL A 21 -13.84 -6.23 -2.42
N ALA A 22 -13.21 -6.95 -3.35
CA ALA A 22 -13.66 -8.26 -3.82
C ALA A 22 -13.83 -9.31 -2.71
N ASN A 23 -13.05 -9.21 -1.63
CA ASN A 23 -13.07 -10.14 -0.48
C ASN A 23 -13.68 -9.53 0.79
N ILE A 24 -14.36 -8.38 0.64
CA ILE A 24 -15.00 -7.67 1.75
C ILE A 24 -16.51 -7.96 1.70
N PRO A 25 -17.11 -8.51 2.76
CA PRO A 25 -18.56 -8.63 2.88
C PRO A 25 -19.28 -7.27 2.72
N ASP A 26 -20.54 -7.30 2.29
CA ASP A 26 -21.35 -6.08 2.06
C ASP A 26 -21.45 -5.16 3.30
N THR A 27 -21.38 -5.75 4.50
CA THR A 27 -21.36 -5.03 5.77
C THR A 27 -20.28 -5.62 6.66
N ILE A 28 -19.33 -4.77 7.06
CA ILE A 28 -18.25 -5.11 7.98
C ILE A 28 -18.01 -3.98 8.98
N ASN A 29 -17.42 -4.33 10.11
CA ASN A 29 -16.60 -3.40 10.89
C ASN A 29 -15.18 -3.41 10.30
N LEU A 30 -14.42 -2.32 10.44
CA LEU A 30 -13.09 -2.21 9.82
C LEU A 30 -12.06 -3.19 10.41
N ASP A 31 -12.26 -3.66 11.64
CA ASP A 31 -11.43 -4.70 12.28
C ASP A 31 -11.44 -6.04 11.50
N TYR A 32 -12.48 -6.32 10.71
CA TYR A 32 -12.50 -7.46 9.77
C TYR A 32 -11.30 -7.46 8.83
N LEU A 33 -10.81 -6.28 8.44
CA LEU A 33 -9.66 -6.15 7.55
C LEU A 33 -8.35 -6.59 8.22
N GLY A 34 -8.31 -6.72 9.55
CA GLY A 34 -7.15 -7.18 10.31
C GLY A 34 -7.04 -8.70 10.48
N ILE A 35 -7.99 -9.47 9.94
CA ILE A 35 -7.93 -10.94 10.02
C ILE A 35 -6.73 -11.43 9.21
N HIS A 36 -5.75 -12.00 9.92
CA HIS A 36 -4.49 -12.42 9.32
C HIS A 36 -4.67 -13.46 8.20
N ASN A 37 -3.90 -13.29 7.12
CA ASN A 37 -3.93 -14.08 5.88
C ASN A 37 -5.25 -14.05 5.08
N ASN A 38 -6.22 -13.22 5.46
CA ASN A 38 -7.42 -12.97 4.65
C ASN A 38 -7.12 -11.94 3.54
N ILE A 39 -7.13 -10.66 3.90
CA ILE A 39 -6.64 -9.52 3.10
C ILE A 39 -5.32 -9.04 3.69
N GLU A 40 -5.30 -8.82 5.01
CA GLU A 40 -4.08 -8.57 5.78
C GLU A 40 -3.03 -9.67 5.52
N HIS A 41 -1.78 -9.24 5.43
CA HIS A 41 -0.65 -10.11 5.18
C HIS A 41 0.64 -9.55 5.81
N ASP A 42 1.57 -10.46 6.07
CA ASP A 42 2.91 -10.12 6.57
C ASP A 42 3.71 -9.25 5.57
N ALA A 43 4.81 -8.68 6.05
CA ALA A 43 5.64 -7.74 5.32
C ALA A 43 4.87 -6.49 4.88
N SER A 44 3.88 -6.07 5.67
CA SER A 44 3.15 -4.81 5.49
C SER A 44 4.10 -3.59 5.51
N LEU A 45 3.73 -2.51 4.82
CA LEU A 45 4.54 -1.28 4.78
C LEU A 45 4.60 -0.60 6.15
N ALA A 46 3.48 -0.58 6.86
CA ALA A 46 3.30 0.23 8.06
C ALA A 46 2.81 -0.55 9.29
N HIS A 47 2.53 -1.85 9.15
CA HIS A 47 2.01 -2.68 10.23
C HIS A 47 3.02 -3.79 10.56
N THR A 48 3.11 -4.13 11.84
CA THR A 48 3.95 -5.23 12.32
C THR A 48 3.30 -6.56 11.96
N ASP A 49 4.10 -7.52 11.50
CA ASP A 49 3.64 -8.87 11.15
C ASP A 49 2.89 -9.54 12.32
N ALA A 50 1.87 -10.35 12.00
CA ALA A 50 0.95 -10.92 12.98
C ALA A 50 1.64 -11.80 14.04
N TYR A 51 2.77 -12.43 13.68
CA TYR A 51 3.59 -13.24 14.59
C TYR A 51 3.94 -12.52 15.90
N TYR A 52 4.17 -11.21 15.86
CA TYR A 52 4.58 -10.44 17.04
C TYR A 52 3.40 -10.07 17.96
N GLY A 53 2.16 -10.43 17.61
CA GLY A 53 1.00 -10.30 18.50
C GLY A 53 0.53 -8.87 18.74
N HIS A 54 0.90 -7.92 17.87
CA HIS A 54 0.37 -6.56 17.90
C HIS A 54 -1.03 -6.50 17.29
N ASP A 55 -1.79 -5.45 17.64
CA ASP A 55 -3.02 -5.12 16.92
C ASP A 55 -2.68 -4.82 15.45
N PRO A 56 -3.26 -5.55 14.47
CA PRO A 56 -2.96 -5.38 13.05
C PRO A 56 -3.35 -4.00 12.50
N MET A 57 -4.21 -3.24 13.21
CA MET A 57 -4.58 -1.86 12.84
C MET A 57 -3.61 -0.82 13.37
N THR A 58 -2.68 -1.18 14.27
CA THR A 58 -1.77 -0.21 14.86
C THR A 58 -0.62 0.11 13.90
N VAL A 59 -0.58 1.35 13.44
CA VAL A 59 0.54 1.88 12.65
C VAL A 59 1.85 1.79 13.44
N ASN A 60 2.82 1.09 12.86
CA ASN A 60 4.21 1.11 13.26
C ASN A 60 4.97 2.17 12.44
N SER A 61 5.08 3.38 13.00
CA SER A 61 5.73 4.52 12.35
C SER A 61 7.22 4.29 12.03
N SER A 62 7.90 3.43 12.80
CA SER A 62 9.27 3.03 12.52
C SER A 62 9.38 2.15 11.26
N LEU A 63 8.32 1.43 10.88
CA LEU A 63 8.23 0.67 9.63
C LEU A 63 7.80 1.55 8.44
N ALA A 64 6.71 2.31 8.62
CA ALA A 64 6.03 3.08 7.58
C ALA A 64 6.95 4.04 6.81
N LEU A 65 8.03 4.47 7.46
CA LEU A 65 8.93 5.52 7.00
C LEU A 65 10.39 5.04 6.87
N THR A 66 10.64 3.72 6.94
CA THR A 66 11.98 3.14 6.72
C THR A 66 12.64 3.60 5.43
N ALA A 67 11.82 3.95 4.44
CA ALA A 67 12.25 4.44 3.14
C ALA A 67 12.61 5.92 3.11
N GLU A 68 12.15 6.74 4.07
CA GLU A 68 12.32 8.21 4.07
C GLU A 68 13.77 8.69 3.88
N PRO A 69 14.79 8.04 4.47
CA PRO A 69 16.18 8.42 4.23
C PRO A 69 16.62 8.30 2.77
N LEU A 70 15.89 7.52 1.96
CA LEU A 70 16.18 7.28 0.54
C LEU A 70 15.51 8.29 -0.39
N LYS A 71 14.71 9.23 0.13
CA LYS A 71 14.01 10.25 -0.67
C LYS A 71 15.00 11.05 -1.53
N GLY A 72 14.54 11.46 -2.71
CA GLY A 72 15.31 12.38 -3.55
C GLY A 72 15.57 13.71 -2.81
N SER A 73 16.52 14.50 -3.30
CA SER A 73 16.77 15.84 -2.76
C SER A 73 15.56 16.80 -2.90
N ASP A 74 14.60 16.42 -3.74
CA ASP A 74 13.30 17.06 -3.93
C ASP A 74 12.22 16.61 -2.93
N GLY A 75 12.54 15.69 -2.01
CA GLY A 75 11.60 15.16 -1.03
C GLY A 75 10.58 14.17 -1.59
N LEU A 76 10.79 13.65 -2.80
CA LEU A 76 9.91 12.68 -3.42
C LEU A 76 10.31 11.24 -3.07
N PHE A 77 9.29 10.43 -2.79
CA PHE A 77 9.39 9.00 -2.97
C PHE A 77 9.21 8.69 -4.44
N ILE A 78 10.31 8.30 -5.05
CA ILE A 78 10.37 7.82 -6.42
C ILE A 78 9.95 6.35 -6.41
N PHE A 79 9.20 5.92 -7.43
CA PHE A 79 8.88 4.53 -7.77
C PHE A 79 9.89 3.47 -7.28
N LYS A 80 11.20 3.68 -7.52
CA LYS A 80 12.28 2.77 -7.11
C LYS A 80 12.38 2.59 -5.60
N ILE A 81 12.17 3.65 -4.83
CA ILE A 81 12.21 3.61 -3.36
C ILE A 81 11.06 2.74 -2.86
N VAL A 82 9.85 2.92 -3.40
CA VAL A 82 8.68 2.10 -3.04
C VAL A 82 8.92 0.62 -3.37
N ALA A 83 9.46 0.32 -4.55
CA ALA A 83 9.83 -1.04 -4.95
C ALA A 83 10.90 -1.65 -4.01
N GLY A 84 11.94 -0.88 -3.68
CA GLY A 84 12.98 -1.26 -2.72
C GLY A 84 12.42 -1.55 -1.33
N SER A 85 11.54 -0.69 -0.81
CA SER A 85 10.90 -0.90 0.48
C SER A 85 10.07 -2.19 0.52
N ARG A 86 9.34 -2.51 -0.55
CA ARG A 86 8.62 -3.80 -0.64
C ARG A 86 9.56 -5.01 -0.65
N LYS A 87 10.71 -4.91 -1.32
CA LYS A 87 11.78 -5.93 -1.29
C LYS A 87 12.30 -6.13 0.14
N ASP A 88 12.62 -5.03 0.80
CA ASP A 88 13.24 -5.05 2.13
C ASP A 88 12.26 -5.56 3.18
N ARG A 89 10.99 -5.15 3.16
CA ARG A 89 9.96 -5.72 4.04
C ARG A 89 9.84 -7.24 3.88
N GLY A 90 9.87 -7.75 2.65
CA GLY A 90 9.86 -9.18 2.39
C GLY A 90 11.10 -9.91 2.93
N LYS A 91 12.29 -9.30 2.80
CA LYS A 91 13.52 -9.84 3.39
C LYS A 91 13.47 -9.86 4.91
N THR A 92 13.04 -8.76 5.53
CA THR A 92 12.89 -8.63 6.99
C THR A 92 11.94 -9.69 7.52
N CYS A 93 10.76 -9.85 6.90
CA CYS A 93 9.81 -10.90 7.27
C CYS A 93 10.49 -12.28 7.25
N ASN A 94 11.13 -12.65 6.13
CA ASN A 94 11.79 -13.95 6.02
C ASN A 94 12.97 -14.16 6.99
N ALA A 95 13.64 -13.08 7.40
CA ALA A 95 14.81 -13.14 8.27
C ALA A 95 14.46 -13.14 9.77
N GLU A 96 13.41 -12.42 10.15
CA GLU A 96 13.11 -12.08 11.55
C GLU A 96 11.82 -12.70 12.08
N ASN A 97 10.85 -12.99 11.19
CA ASN A 97 9.58 -13.61 11.55
C ASN A 97 9.63 -15.13 11.22
N PRO A 98 9.73 -16.03 12.22
CA PRO A 98 9.80 -17.47 12.00
C PRO A 98 8.49 -18.08 11.45
N GLN A 99 7.40 -17.31 11.42
CA GLN A 99 6.11 -17.69 10.85
C GLN A 99 5.74 -16.86 9.62
N CYS A 100 6.71 -16.16 9.01
CA CYS A 100 6.50 -15.29 7.87
C CYS A 100 5.69 -15.97 6.74
N SER A 101 4.54 -15.37 6.41
CA SER A 101 3.63 -15.77 5.34
C SER A 101 3.64 -14.74 4.20
N TYR A 102 4.74 -14.70 3.44
CA TYR A 102 4.92 -13.74 2.32
C TYR A 102 5.00 -14.43 0.95
N GLY A 103 4.06 -15.32 0.68
CA GLY A 103 3.94 -16.06 -0.58
C GLY A 103 3.38 -15.23 -1.75
N VAL A 104 3.03 -15.91 -2.86
CA VAL A 104 2.56 -15.25 -4.10
C VAL A 104 1.34 -14.36 -3.90
N LYS A 105 0.36 -14.80 -3.10
CA LYS A 105 -0.85 -14.02 -2.78
C LYS A 105 -0.50 -12.71 -2.06
N ALA A 106 0.24 -12.81 -0.94
CA ALA A 106 0.67 -11.66 -0.14
C ALA A 106 1.51 -10.67 -0.96
N GLN A 107 2.47 -11.17 -1.75
CA GLN A 107 3.25 -10.32 -2.66
C GLN A 107 2.37 -9.61 -3.71
N SER A 108 1.36 -10.30 -4.24
CA SER A 108 0.48 -9.69 -5.26
C SER A 108 -0.35 -8.55 -4.66
N LEU A 109 -0.88 -8.73 -3.45
CA LEU A 109 -1.60 -7.68 -2.71
C LEU A 109 -0.67 -6.51 -2.35
N ALA A 110 0.47 -6.82 -1.75
CA ALA A 110 1.52 -5.87 -1.41
C ALA A 110 1.91 -4.89 -2.54
N PHE A 111 2.14 -5.42 -3.75
CA PHE A 111 2.50 -4.59 -4.90
C PHE A 111 1.29 -3.89 -5.54
N LEU A 112 0.09 -4.46 -5.42
CA LEU A 112 -1.15 -3.80 -5.79
C LEU A 112 -1.42 -2.58 -4.90
N GLU A 113 -1.29 -2.72 -3.58
CA GLU A 113 -1.42 -1.63 -2.59
C GLU A 113 -0.43 -0.51 -2.85
N ALA A 114 0.84 -0.85 -3.09
CA ALA A 114 1.87 0.13 -3.47
C ALA A 114 1.53 0.86 -4.77
N SER A 115 0.94 0.15 -5.74
CA SER A 115 0.47 0.77 -6.99
C SER A 115 -0.73 1.69 -6.76
N VAL A 116 -1.68 1.33 -5.89
CA VAL A 116 -2.81 2.20 -5.54
C VAL A 116 -2.31 3.47 -4.85
N LEU A 117 -1.41 3.35 -3.88
CA LEU A 117 -0.80 4.48 -3.18
C LEU A 117 -0.22 5.51 -4.16
N LEU A 118 0.61 5.05 -5.11
CA LEU A 118 1.22 5.95 -6.10
C LEU A 118 0.19 6.56 -7.06
N MET A 119 -0.78 5.78 -7.53
CA MET A 119 -1.74 6.24 -8.54
C MET A 119 -2.85 7.12 -7.98
N ALA A 120 -3.27 6.89 -6.75
CA ALA A 120 -4.39 7.57 -6.12
C ALA A 120 -3.97 8.81 -5.31
N LEU A 121 -2.77 8.77 -4.70
CA LEU A 121 -2.27 9.81 -3.79
C LEU A 121 -0.98 10.49 -4.27
N GLY A 122 -0.35 9.94 -5.31
CA GLY A 122 0.83 10.51 -5.95
C GLY A 122 0.52 11.31 -7.22
N THR A 123 1.57 11.72 -7.91
CA THR A 123 1.52 12.37 -9.23
C THR A 123 2.38 11.58 -10.21
N GLY A 124 1.75 10.77 -11.06
CA GLY A 124 2.47 9.90 -11.99
C GLY A 124 3.11 8.71 -11.26
N ASP A 125 4.44 8.70 -11.18
CA ASP A 125 5.24 7.63 -10.56
C ASP A 125 5.89 8.05 -9.23
N THR A 126 5.46 9.18 -8.67
CA THR A 126 6.00 9.73 -7.43
C THR A 126 4.91 10.07 -6.43
N ILE A 127 5.26 10.03 -5.14
CA ILE A 127 4.46 10.57 -4.05
C ILE A 127 5.38 11.39 -3.14
N THR A 128 4.91 12.51 -2.61
CA THR A 128 5.71 13.29 -1.65
C THR A 128 5.80 12.51 -0.33
N VAL A 129 6.89 12.68 0.42
CA VAL A 129 7.01 12.10 1.77
C VAL A 129 5.87 12.58 2.67
N ASP A 130 5.47 13.86 2.55
CA ASP A 130 4.41 14.43 3.37
C ASP A 130 3.04 13.81 3.04
N HIS A 131 2.72 13.59 1.76
CA HIS A 131 1.50 12.87 1.37
C HIS A 131 1.49 11.44 1.91
N ALA A 132 2.61 10.72 1.71
CA ALA A 132 2.74 9.34 2.18
C ALA A 132 2.61 9.26 3.70
N ARG A 133 3.27 10.15 4.45
CA ARG A 133 3.20 10.23 5.91
C ARG A 133 1.79 10.59 6.38
N SER A 134 1.15 11.60 5.78
CA SER A 134 -0.23 11.97 6.13
C SER A 134 -1.16 10.79 5.98
N PHE A 135 -1.08 10.07 4.86
CA PHE A 135 -2.02 8.99 4.58
C PHE A 135 -1.71 7.70 5.36
N ILE A 136 -0.46 7.26 5.38
CA ILE A 136 -0.06 5.96 5.96
C ILE A 136 0.09 6.05 7.48
N VAL A 137 0.63 7.16 8.00
CA VAL A 137 0.95 7.29 9.43
C VAL A 137 -0.15 8.02 10.19
N ASN A 138 -0.65 9.10 9.63
CA ASN A 138 -1.66 9.93 10.30
C ASN A 138 -3.10 9.54 9.91
N GLU A 139 -3.26 8.54 9.03
CA GLU A 139 -4.55 8.09 8.49
C GLU A 139 -5.44 9.24 7.99
N LYS A 140 -4.80 10.25 7.40
CA LYS A 140 -5.43 11.51 6.99
C LYS A 140 -5.15 11.78 5.52
N ILE A 141 -6.20 12.10 4.76
CA ILE A 141 -6.03 12.65 3.41
C ILE A 141 -5.20 13.94 3.51
N PRO A 142 -4.10 14.09 2.74
CA PRO A 142 -3.27 15.30 2.78
C PRO A 142 -4.09 16.57 2.55
N ASP A 143 -3.76 17.66 3.24
CA ASP A 143 -4.56 18.89 3.20
C ASP A 143 -4.59 19.56 1.82
N ASP A 144 -3.52 19.40 1.05
CA ASP A 144 -3.35 19.87 -0.33
C ASP A 144 -3.64 18.78 -1.38
N TYR A 145 -4.23 17.66 -0.96
CA TYR A 145 -4.59 16.58 -1.85
C TYR A 145 -5.53 17.05 -2.97
N THR A 146 -5.16 16.69 -4.20
CA THR A 146 -6.07 16.77 -5.35
C THR A 146 -6.19 15.40 -5.99
N ARG A 147 -7.42 15.01 -6.30
CA ARG A 147 -7.67 13.72 -6.97
C ARG A 147 -6.93 13.63 -8.31
N PRO A 148 -6.47 12.44 -8.73
CA PRO A 148 -5.84 12.23 -10.02
C PRO A 148 -6.67 12.83 -11.17
N LYS A 149 -6.01 13.51 -12.12
CA LYS A 149 -6.70 14.09 -13.30
C LYS A 149 -7.33 13.03 -14.20
N SER A 150 -6.67 11.88 -14.29
CA SER A 150 -7.15 10.71 -15.04
C SER A 150 -7.60 9.63 -14.07
N THR A 151 -8.71 8.97 -14.38
CA THR A 151 -9.23 7.86 -13.58
C THR A 151 -8.21 6.73 -13.47
N VAL A 152 -8.01 6.20 -12.26
CA VAL A 152 -7.14 5.05 -12.02
C VAL A 152 -7.82 3.79 -12.59
N GLY A 153 -7.37 3.38 -13.77
CA GLY A 153 -7.92 2.23 -14.49
C GLY A 153 -7.24 0.90 -14.14
N THR A 154 -7.98 -0.20 -14.23
CA THR A 154 -7.52 -1.55 -13.87
C THR A 154 -6.25 -1.97 -14.61
N VAL A 155 -6.18 -1.74 -15.93
CA VAL A 155 -5.01 -2.13 -16.74
C VAL A 155 -3.76 -1.37 -16.28
N ALA A 156 -3.86 -0.06 -16.08
CA ALA A 156 -2.74 0.76 -15.64
C ALA A 156 -2.27 0.39 -14.22
N LEU A 157 -3.22 0.08 -13.33
CA LEU A 157 -2.91 -0.37 -11.97
C LEU A 157 -2.16 -1.71 -11.96
N LEU A 158 -2.67 -2.72 -12.66
CA LEU A 158 -2.04 -4.04 -12.70
C LEU A 158 -0.67 -3.99 -13.39
N ALA A 159 -0.54 -3.20 -14.47
CA ALA A 159 0.74 -2.96 -15.12
C ALA A 159 1.74 -2.33 -14.15
N ARG A 160 1.35 -1.29 -13.41
CA ARG A 160 2.23 -0.62 -12.46
C ARG A 160 2.64 -1.53 -11.29
N ALA A 161 1.72 -2.33 -10.75
CA ALA A 161 2.04 -3.35 -9.74
C ALA A 161 3.08 -4.37 -10.26
N ALA A 162 2.94 -4.81 -11.52
CA ALA A 162 3.90 -5.73 -12.14
C ALA A 162 5.28 -5.08 -12.33
N VAL A 163 5.34 -3.81 -12.77
CA VAL A 163 6.61 -3.07 -12.90
C VAL A 163 7.27 -2.85 -11.54
N LEU A 164 6.50 -2.51 -10.49
CA LEU A 164 7.04 -2.36 -9.13
C LEU A 164 7.67 -3.66 -8.65
N LYS A 165 6.99 -4.79 -8.89
CA LYS A 165 7.51 -6.10 -8.56
C LYS A 165 8.78 -6.42 -9.34
N ALA A 166 8.82 -6.16 -10.63
CA ALA A 166 10.01 -6.38 -11.45
C ALA A 166 11.20 -5.52 -10.97
N GLU A 167 10.97 -4.23 -10.70
CA GLU A 167 12.01 -3.32 -10.19
C GLU A 167 12.52 -3.75 -8.80
N SER A 168 11.66 -4.33 -7.95
CA SER A 168 12.09 -4.86 -6.65
C SER A 168 13.07 -6.04 -6.77
N LEU A 169 13.13 -6.70 -7.94
CA LEU A 169 14.01 -7.83 -8.21
C LEU A 169 15.33 -7.42 -8.88
N ALA A 170 15.40 -6.20 -9.44
CA ALA A 170 16.65 -5.61 -9.93
C ALA A 170 17.60 -5.26 -8.78
#